data_AF-A0A517CLV3-F1
#
_entry.id   AF-A0A517CLV3-F1
#
_cell.length_a   1.000
_cell.length_b   1.000
_cell.length_c   1.000
_cell.angle_alpha   90.00
_cell.angle_beta   90.00
_cell.angle_gamma   90.00
#
_symmetry.space_group_name_H-M   'P 1'
#
loop_
_entity.id
_entity.type
_entity.pdbx_description
1 polymer ?
#
loop_
_entity_poly.entity_id
_entity_poly.type
_entity_poly.pdbx_seq_one_letter_code
_entity_poly.pdbx_strand_id
1 'polypeptide(L)'
;MNKIDEKDKMVQYLKKDNHLKVNEYVQGYLSAKEIADEINVKRHIFYNAMNMVDSSMSEKRKANRDKILRSVVEQIEECIPYEYMEFDHEKYYGRYTSFKDKSVSIQKKKITNSMIDAKCYPDDFLFISLKTLKAWYRNYLMSIVILEGEVPISRAAKAYKMTPANAYKLRDYMKANHNRILSAPNKPVSDKQESVFLRNVEIYHKYIQDHKISDLANEYNINKKYLKRIVESLKNVDLELNSTEK
;
A
#
# COMPACT_ATOMS: atom_id res chain seq x y z
N MET A 1 54.15 4.58 12.85
CA MET A 1 52.69 4.79 12.90
C MET A 1 52.02 3.57 12.30
N ASN A 2 51.38 2.73 13.12
CA ASN A 2 50.69 1.54 12.64
C ASN A 2 49.51 1.96 11.77
N LYS A 3 49.57 1.62 10.48
CA LYS A 3 48.46 1.73 9.56
C LYS A 3 47.42 0.70 10.03
N ILE A 4 46.45 1.12 10.84
CA ILE A 4 45.30 0.27 11.14
C ILE A 4 44.72 -0.11 9.78
N ASP A 5 44.66 -1.41 9.49
CA ASP A 5 44.06 -1.90 8.26
C ASP A 5 42.63 -1.34 8.18
N GLU A 6 42.27 -0.71 7.06
CA GLU A 6 40.95 -0.10 6.86
C GLU A 6 39.83 -1.12 7.12
N LYS A 7 40.13 -2.40 6.84
CA LYS A 7 39.26 -3.54 7.13
C LYS A 7 39.06 -3.76 8.63
N ASP A 8 40.13 -3.77 9.42
CA ASP A 8 40.05 -3.94 10.88
C ASP A 8 39.32 -2.77 11.53
N LYS A 9 39.56 -1.55 11.05
CA LYS A 9 38.81 -0.35 11.46
C LYS A 9 37.32 -0.52 11.23
N MET A 10 36.92 -1.02 10.06
CA MET A 10 35.52 -1.30 9.73
C MET A 10 34.93 -2.41 10.60
N VAL A 11 35.66 -3.52 10.82
CA VAL A 11 35.18 -4.62 11.69
C VAL A 11 34.94 -4.12 13.11
N GLN A 12 35.87 -3.34 13.67
CA GLN A 12 35.70 -2.74 15.00
C GLN A 12 34.48 -1.81 15.04
N TYR A 13 34.31 -0.97 14.00
CA TYR A 13 33.15 -0.07 13.91
C TYR A 13 31.82 -0.82 13.88
N LEU A 14 31.73 -1.89 13.09
CA LEU A 14 30.52 -2.71 12.97
C LEU A 14 30.20 -3.51 14.24
N LYS A 15 31.20 -3.85 15.06
CA LYS A 15 31.03 -4.55 16.35
C LYS A 15 30.73 -3.59 17.52
N LYS A 16 30.98 -2.30 17.35
CA LYS A 16 30.78 -1.29 18.40
C LYS A 16 29.30 -1.19 18.80
N ASP A 17 29.06 -0.73 20.03
CA ASP A 17 27.74 -0.37 20.54
C ASP A 17 26.72 -1.50 20.37
N ASN A 18 27.13 -2.73 20.68
CA ASN A 18 26.34 -3.95 20.54
C ASN A 18 25.73 -4.13 19.14
N HIS A 19 26.56 -3.95 18.09
CA HIS A 19 26.19 -4.13 16.69
C HIS A 19 25.10 -3.17 16.19
N LEU A 20 24.97 -1.97 16.78
CA LEU A 20 23.95 -0.99 16.39
C LEU A 20 23.95 -0.69 14.89
N LYS A 21 25.13 -0.40 14.30
CA LYS A 21 25.26 -0.07 12.86
C LYS A 21 24.96 -1.25 11.95
N VAL A 22 25.30 -2.47 12.38
CA VAL A 22 24.91 -3.71 11.71
C VAL A 22 23.39 -3.84 11.68
N ASN A 23 22.73 -3.59 12.81
CA ASN A 23 21.27 -3.63 12.89
C ASN A 23 20.62 -2.55 12.02
N GLU A 24 21.11 -1.31 12.03
CA GLU A 24 20.62 -0.24 11.15
C GLU A 24 20.80 -0.57 9.67
N TYR A 25 21.91 -1.20 9.29
CA TYR A 25 22.12 -1.72 7.93
C TYR A 25 21.16 -2.85 7.60
N VAL A 26 21.01 -3.86 8.46
CA VAL A 26 20.11 -5.00 8.21
C VAL A 26 18.65 -4.53 8.11
N GLN A 27 18.25 -3.58 8.97
CA GLN A 27 16.91 -2.98 8.93
C GLN A 27 16.70 -2.07 7.71
N GLY A 28 17.77 -1.68 7.01
CA GLY A 28 17.67 -0.95 5.75
C GLY A 28 17.91 0.55 5.84
N TYR A 29 17.97 1.11 7.06
CA TYR A 29 18.11 2.55 7.33
C TYR A 29 19.41 3.15 6.79
N LEU A 30 20.52 2.41 6.92
CA LEU A 30 21.83 2.82 6.42
C LEU A 30 22.27 1.97 5.24
N SER A 31 22.96 2.58 4.29
CA SER A 31 23.63 1.95 3.18
C SER A 31 25.10 1.66 3.51
N ALA A 32 25.70 0.75 2.74
CA ALA A 32 27.14 0.47 2.85
C ALA A 32 28.00 1.72 2.56
N LYS A 33 27.50 2.66 1.75
CA LYS A 33 28.21 3.91 1.45
C LYS A 33 28.21 4.82 2.67
N GLU A 34 27.05 5.05 3.28
CA GLU A 34 26.93 5.92 4.47
C GLU A 34 27.80 5.42 5.63
N ILE A 35 27.81 4.11 5.88
CA ILE A 35 28.66 3.50 6.91
C ILE A 35 30.15 3.68 6.59
N ALA A 36 30.55 3.56 5.33
CA ALA A 36 31.93 3.75 4.91
C ALA A 36 32.38 5.22 5.01
N ASP A 37 31.50 6.15 4.64
CA ASP A 37 31.74 7.59 4.71
C ASP A 37 31.89 8.05 6.18
N GLU A 38 31.11 7.51 7.12
CA GLU A 38 31.19 7.82 8.56
C GLU A 38 32.59 7.56 9.16
N ILE A 39 33.32 6.57 8.64
CA ILE A 39 34.69 6.25 9.11
C ILE A 39 35.77 6.59 8.08
N ASN A 40 35.41 7.33 7.03
CA ASN A 40 36.29 7.78 5.94
C ASN A 40 37.07 6.63 5.28
N VAL A 41 36.38 5.57 4.86
CA VAL A 41 36.95 4.46 4.10
C VAL A 41 36.17 4.19 2.81
N LYS A 42 36.74 3.42 1.89
CA LYS A 42 36.06 3.07 0.63
C LYS A 42 34.92 2.07 0.88
N ARG A 43 33.79 2.24 0.18
CA ARG A 43 32.60 1.36 0.28
C ARG A 43 32.90 -0.14 0.19
N HIS A 44 33.82 -0.58 -0.67
CA HIS A 44 34.12 -2.01 -0.82
C HIS A 44 34.70 -2.63 0.47
N ILE A 45 35.33 -1.83 1.34
CA ILE A 45 35.83 -2.26 2.64
C ILE A 45 34.69 -2.73 3.55
N PHE A 46 33.51 -2.10 3.47
CA PHE A 46 32.31 -2.57 4.18
C PHE A 46 31.97 -4.02 3.81
N TYR A 47 31.92 -4.34 2.52
CA TYR A 47 31.58 -5.69 2.05
C TYR A 47 32.62 -6.73 2.44
N ASN A 48 33.90 -6.34 2.49
CA ASN A 48 34.97 -7.21 2.96
C ASN A 48 34.89 -7.47 4.47
N ALA A 49 34.49 -6.48 5.25
CA ALA A 49 34.39 -6.55 6.70
C ALA A 49 33.10 -7.22 7.19
N MET A 50 31.97 -7.01 6.51
CA MET A 50 30.67 -7.53 6.96
C MET A 50 30.66 -9.05 7.08
N ASN A 51 31.33 -9.77 6.17
CA ASN A 51 31.42 -11.23 6.20
C ASN A 51 32.19 -11.76 7.42
N MET A 52 33.08 -10.95 8.02
CA MET A 52 33.79 -11.30 9.25
C MET A 52 33.00 -11.00 10.52
N VAL A 53 31.97 -10.17 10.42
CA VAL A 53 31.09 -9.80 11.54
C VAL A 53 29.88 -10.71 11.56
N ASP A 54 29.16 -10.78 10.43
CA ASP A 54 28.02 -11.66 10.21
C ASP A 54 27.80 -11.84 8.69
N SER A 55 28.12 -13.04 8.19
CA SER A 55 27.99 -13.39 6.76
C SER A 55 26.54 -13.37 6.25
N SER A 56 25.54 -13.42 7.15
CA SER A 56 24.12 -13.41 6.79
C SER A 56 23.52 -12.01 6.67
N MET A 57 24.28 -10.94 6.93
CA MET A 57 23.77 -9.56 6.91
C MET A 57 23.09 -9.18 5.59
N SER A 58 23.66 -9.57 4.45
CA SER A 58 23.09 -9.30 3.12
C SER A 58 21.74 -9.99 2.92
N GLU A 59 21.63 -11.24 3.36
CA GLU A 59 20.41 -12.04 3.27
C GLU A 59 19.33 -11.50 4.19
N LYS A 60 19.68 -11.20 5.45
CA LYS A 60 18.77 -10.58 6.42
C LYS A 60 18.22 -9.25 5.90
N ARG A 61 19.07 -8.41 5.29
CA ARG A 61 18.65 -7.14 4.69
C ARG A 61 17.69 -7.37 3.52
N LYS A 62 17.99 -8.33 2.63
CA LYS A 62 17.10 -8.69 1.52
C LYS A 62 15.74 -9.17 2.04
N ALA A 63 15.73 -10.11 2.99
CA ALA A 63 14.51 -10.63 3.59
C ALA A 63 13.65 -9.51 4.22
N ASN A 64 14.27 -8.53 4.89
CA ASN A 64 13.56 -7.39 5.44
C ASN A 64 12.93 -6.51 4.34
N ARG A 65 13.66 -6.26 3.23
CA ARG A 65 13.11 -5.53 2.07
C ARG A 65 11.93 -6.27 1.44
N ASP A 66 12.05 -7.59 1.27
CA ASP A 66 11.00 -8.43 0.70
C ASP A 66 9.76 -8.45 1.60
N LYS A 67 9.95 -8.48 2.93
CA LYS A 67 8.87 -8.35 3.91
C LYS A 67 8.13 -7.00 3.79
N ILE A 68 8.86 -5.90 3.64
CA ILE A 68 8.26 -4.58 3.48
C ILE A 68 7.44 -4.53 2.18
N LEU A 69 7.98 -4.98 1.05
CA LEU A 69 7.23 -5.03 -0.20
C LEU A 69 6.00 -5.92 -0.11
N ARG A 70 6.11 -7.10 0.51
CA ARG A 70 4.97 -7.99 0.71
C ARG A 70 3.85 -7.30 1.48
N SER A 71 4.17 -6.54 2.53
CA SER A 71 3.16 -5.77 3.26
C SER A 71 2.47 -4.70 2.39
N VAL A 72 3.17 -4.14 1.39
CA VAL A 72 2.57 -3.22 0.42
C VAL A 72 1.66 -3.97 -0.55
N VAL A 73 2.08 -5.13 -1.04
CA VAL A 73 1.29 -6.01 -1.93
C VAL A 73 -0.02 -6.40 -1.25
N GLU A 74 0.04 -6.89 -0.01
CA GLU A 74 -1.15 -7.25 0.77
C GLU A 74 -2.12 -6.07 0.89
N GLN A 75 -1.63 -4.85 1.12
CA GLN A 75 -2.47 -3.65 1.19
C GLN A 75 -3.11 -3.28 -0.16
N ILE A 76 -2.43 -3.53 -1.29
CA ILE A 76 -3.00 -3.35 -2.64
C ILE A 76 -4.09 -4.39 -2.89
N GLU A 77 -3.83 -5.65 -2.56
CA GLU A 77 -4.77 -6.77 -2.69
C GLU A 77 -6.01 -6.54 -1.83
N GLU A 78 -5.85 -5.91 -0.67
CA GLU A 78 -6.93 -5.50 0.23
C GLU A 78 -7.63 -4.19 -0.18
N CYS A 79 -7.36 -3.67 -1.39
CA CYS A 79 -7.96 -2.44 -1.92
C CYS A 79 -7.79 -1.23 -0.97
N ILE A 80 -6.70 -1.15 -0.21
CA ILE A 80 -6.42 0.03 0.62
C ILE A 80 -5.93 1.16 -0.29
N PRO A 81 -6.57 2.34 -0.28
CA PRO A 81 -6.10 3.46 -1.08
C PRO A 81 -4.72 3.92 -0.63
N TYR A 82 -3.89 4.31 -1.59
CA TYR A 82 -2.50 4.71 -1.38
C TYR A 82 -2.28 5.67 -0.20
N GLU A 83 -3.18 6.63 -0.04
CA GLU A 83 -3.14 7.65 1.01
C GLU A 83 -3.30 7.07 2.43
N TYR A 84 -3.82 5.85 2.55
CA TYR A 84 -4.02 5.11 3.80
C TYR A 84 -3.06 3.93 3.96
N MET A 85 -2.20 3.67 2.96
CA MET A 85 -1.22 2.59 3.04
C MET A 85 -0.07 2.97 3.96
N GLU A 86 0.43 1.98 4.68
CA GLU A 86 1.65 2.10 5.46
C GLU A 86 2.83 1.49 4.71
N PHE A 87 3.85 2.31 4.49
CA PHE A 87 5.07 1.90 3.81
C PHE A 87 6.30 2.56 4.45
N ASP A 88 7.14 1.71 5.06
CA ASP A 88 8.41 2.11 5.64
C ASP A 88 9.48 2.31 4.54
N HIS A 89 9.31 3.38 3.78
CA HIS A 89 10.18 3.81 2.71
C HIS A 89 11.61 4.11 3.19
N GLU A 90 11.82 4.47 4.46
CA GLU A 90 13.16 4.68 5.02
C GLU A 90 13.90 3.36 5.18
N LYS A 91 13.24 2.31 5.70
CA LYS A 91 13.83 0.96 5.70
C LYS A 91 14.01 0.41 4.29
N TYR A 92 13.10 0.72 3.36
CA TYR A 92 13.16 0.15 2.03
C TYR A 92 14.18 0.84 1.10
N TYR A 93 14.20 2.17 1.08
CA TYR A 93 15.04 3.00 0.20
C TYR A 93 16.22 3.68 0.91
N GLY A 94 16.35 3.56 2.24
CA GLY A 94 17.35 4.25 3.06
C GLY A 94 16.80 5.50 3.74
N ARG A 95 17.33 5.84 4.93
CA ARG A 95 16.86 6.95 5.78
C ARG A 95 16.88 8.31 5.07
N TYR A 96 17.88 8.55 4.23
CA TYR A 96 18.06 9.82 3.51
C TYR A 96 17.42 9.81 2.11
N THR A 97 16.43 8.94 1.90
CA THR A 97 15.73 8.86 0.62
C THR A 97 14.84 10.09 0.38
N SER A 98 14.90 10.68 -0.81
CA SER A 98 13.98 11.76 -1.24
C SER A 98 12.59 11.25 -1.65
N PHE A 99 12.22 10.03 -1.23
CA PHE A 99 10.99 9.36 -1.65
C PHE A 99 9.74 10.17 -1.31
N LYS A 100 9.63 10.63 -0.06
CA LYS A 100 8.49 11.40 0.46
C LYS A 100 8.31 12.73 -0.28
N ASP A 101 9.39 13.33 -0.75
CA ASP A 101 9.37 14.64 -1.42
C ASP A 101 8.90 14.56 -2.88
N LYS A 102 8.78 13.34 -3.44
CA LYS A 102 8.30 13.15 -4.80
C LYS A 102 6.77 13.21 -4.86
N SER A 103 6.22 13.51 -6.04
CA SER A 103 4.77 13.42 -6.25
C SER A 103 4.25 11.99 -6.06
N VAL A 104 2.98 11.86 -5.66
CA VAL A 104 2.31 10.55 -5.46
C VAL A 104 2.46 9.64 -6.68
N SER A 105 2.38 10.19 -7.90
CA SER A 105 2.55 9.43 -9.14
C SER A 105 3.95 8.81 -9.25
N ILE A 106 4.99 9.59 -8.95
CA ILE A 106 6.38 9.12 -8.95
C ILE A 106 6.60 8.09 -7.83
N GLN A 107 6.03 8.32 -6.65
CA GLN A 107 6.12 7.39 -5.52
C GLN A 107 5.51 6.02 -5.88
N LYS A 108 4.28 6.00 -6.41
CA LYS A 108 3.60 4.79 -6.89
C LYS A 108 4.42 4.06 -7.95
N LYS A 109 4.93 4.79 -8.96
CA LYS A 109 5.79 4.20 -10.01
C LYS A 109 7.04 3.53 -9.43
N LYS A 110 7.70 4.17 -8.46
CA LYS A 110 8.92 3.61 -7.83
C LYS A 110 8.62 2.34 -7.04
N ILE A 111 7.50 2.31 -6.32
CA ILE A 111 7.03 1.10 -5.62
C ILE A 111 6.68 -0.01 -6.62
N THR A 112 5.95 0.32 -7.70
CA THR A 112 5.63 -0.64 -8.77
C THR A 112 6.89 -1.26 -9.36
N ASN A 113 7.88 -0.46 -9.74
CA ASN A 113 9.16 -0.97 -10.26
C ASN A 113 9.84 -1.88 -9.24
N SER A 114 9.81 -1.50 -7.95
CA SER A 114 10.38 -2.32 -6.88
C SER A 114 9.70 -3.69 -6.75
N MET A 115 8.37 -3.76 -6.91
CA MET A 115 7.62 -5.01 -6.90
C MET A 115 7.87 -5.85 -8.15
N ILE A 116 8.03 -5.22 -9.32
CA ILE A 116 8.39 -5.90 -10.57
C ILE A 116 9.78 -6.52 -10.45
N ASP A 117 10.78 -5.75 -9.99
CA ASP A 117 12.15 -6.22 -9.79
C ASP A 117 12.21 -7.40 -8.80
N ALA A 118 11.37 -7.35 -7.76
CA ALA A 118 11.22 -8.41 -6.77
C ALA A 118 10.31 -9.57 -7.20
N LYS A 119 9.70 -9.49 -8.39
CA LYS A 119 8.74 -10.48 -8.93
C LYS A 119 7.55 -10.77 -7.99
N CYS A 120 7.03 -9.72 -7.35
CA CYS A 120 5.91 -9.81 -6.42
C CYS A 120 4.76 -8.84 -6.75
N TYR A 121 4.71 -8.30 -7.97
CA TYR A 121 3.63 -7.42 -8.39
C TYR A 121 2.30 -8.19 -8.47
N PRO A 122 1.19 -7.69 -7.88
CA PRO A 122 -0.11 -8.36 -7.95
C PRO A 122 -0.81 -8.04 -9.28
N ASP A 123 -0.66 -8.91 -10.29
CA ASP A 123 -1.13 -8.67 -11.66
C ASP A 123 -2.63 -8.33 -11.77
N ASP A 124 -3.44 -8.99 -10.93
CA ASP A 124 -4.89 -8.83 -10.85
C ASP A 124 -5.33 -7.55 -10.11
N PHE A 125 -4.41 -6.83 -9.47
CA PHE A 125 -4.75 -5.67 -8.65
C PHE A 125 -4.08 -4.39 -9.14
N LEU A 126 -4.85 -3.30 -9.07
CA LEU A 126 -4.41 -1.95 -9.35
C LEU A 126 -4.18 -1.19 -8.04
N PHE A 127 -3.15 -0.35 -8.00
CA PHE A 127 -3.08 0.71 -7.01
C PHE A 127 -4.29 1.63 -7.15
N ILE A 128 -5.05 1.78 -6.08
CA ILE A 128 -6.16 2.74 -6.03
C ILE A 128 -5.74 3.99 -5.24
N SER A 129 -6.39 5.10 -5.57
CA SER A 129 -6.32 6.34 -4.78
C SER A 129 -7.60 6.50 -3.99
N LEU A 130 -7.62 7.38 -3.00
CA LEU A 130 -8.86 7.78 -2.32
C LEU A 130 -9.92 8.30 -3.31
N LYS A 131 -9.49 9.02 -4.36
CA LYS A 131 -10.37 9.45 -5.46
C LYS A 131 -11.00 8.27 -6.20
N THR A 132 -10.22 7.21 -6.44
CA THR A 132 -10.71 5.97 -7.06
C THR A 132 -11.70 5.26 -6.16
N LEU A 133 -11.36 5.10 -4.86
CA LEU A 133 -12.25 4.49 -3.87
C LEU A 133 -13.59 5.22 -3.80
N LYS A 134 -13.56 6.56 -3.78
CA LYS A 134 -14.76 7.40 -3.81
C LYS A 134 -15.63 7.18 -5.04
N ALA A 135 -15.02 7.00 -6.21
CA ALA A 135 -15.75 6.67 -7.43
C ALA A 135 -16.39 5.28 -7.35
N TRP A 136 -15.64 4.29 -6.87
CA TRP A 136 -16.11 2.92 -6.70
C TRP A 136 -17.27 2.82 -5.71
N TYR A 137 -17.17 3.51 -4.58
CA TYR A 137 -18.24 3.55 -3.58
C TYR A 137 -19.51 4.23 -4.08
N ARG A 138 -19.41 5.31 -4.88
CA ARG A 138 -20.57 5.89 -5.57
C ARG A 138 -21.22 4.91 -6.55
N ASN A 139 -20.41 4.15 -7.30
CA ASN A 139 -20.94 3.13 -8.21
C ASN A 139 -21.68 2.05 -7.44
N TYR A 140 -21.16 1.62 -6.28
CA TYR A 140 -21.84 0.68 -5.40
C TYR A 140 -23.19 1.22 -4.90
N LEU A 141 -23.23 2.44 -4.36
CA LEU A 141 -24.48 3.03 -3.89
C LEU A 141 -25.51 3.17 -5.01
N MET A 142 -25.06 3.56 -6.21
CA MET A 142 -25.94 3.63 -7.38
C MET A 142 -26.38 2.25 -7.86
N SER A 143 -25.53 1.23 -7.80
CA SER A 143 -25.88 -0.10 -8.26
C SER A 143 -27.02 -0.70 -7.46
N ILE A 144 -27.08 -0.42 -6.16
CA ILE A 144 -28.22 -0.79 -5.31
C ILE A 144 -29.51 -0.18 -5.88
N VAL A 145 -29.54 1.14 -6.11
CA VAL A 145 -30.73 1.82 -6.65
C VAL A 145 -31.12 1.31 -8.04
N ILE A 146 -30.14 1.01 -8.90
CA ILE A 146 -30.39 0.46 -10.23
C ILE A 146 -31.05 -0.92 -10.14
N LEU A 147 -30.61 -1.77 -9.20
CA LEU A 147 -31.13 -3.13 -9.01
C LEU A 147 -32.51 -3.14 -8.36
N GLU A 148 -32.77 -2.24 -7.41
CA GLU A 148 -34.08 -2.08 -6.76
C GLU A 148 -35.13 -1.52 -7.73
N GLY A 149 -34.75 -0.57 -8.58
CA GLY A 149 -35.61 -0.03 -9.65
C GLY A 149 -36.76 0.89 -9.17
N GLU A 150 -36.82 1.20 -7.88
CA GLU A 150 -37.91 1.99 -7.28
C GLU A 150 -37.81 3.50 -7.57
N VAL A 151 -36.59 4.02 -7.75
CA VAL A 151 -36.31 5.44 -7.97
C VAL A 151 -35.77 5.66 -9.37
N PRO A 152 -36.26 6.67 -10.13
CA PRO A 152 -35.68 7.03 -11.41
C PRO A 152 -34.18 7.33 -11.30
N ILE A 153 -33.35 6.66 -12.11
CA ILE A 153 -31.88 6.76 -12.11
C ILE A 153 -31.40 8.22 -12.16
N SER A 154 -32.06 9.07 -12.95
CA SER A 154 -31.75 10.49 -13.08
C SER A 154 -31.93 11.27 -11.77
N ARG A 155 -32.94 10.91 -10.95
CA ARG A 155 -33.21 11.51 -9.64
C ARG A 155 -32.19 11.02 -8.62
N ALA A 156 -31.92 9.71 -8.59
CA ALA A 156 -30.95 9.11 -7.67
C ALA A 156 -29.51 9.61 -7.92
N ALA A 157 -29.14 9.89 -9.18
CA ALA A 157 -27.80 10.36 -9.53
C ALA A 157 -27.36 11.60 -8.76
N LYS A 158 -28.30 12.53 -8.50
CA LYS A 158 -28.02 13.76 -7.76
C LYS A 158 -27.61 13.48 -6.31
N ALA A 159 -28.26 12.52 -5.64
CA ALA A 159 -27.97 12.15 -4.24
C ALA A 159 -26.53 11.65 -4.08
N TYR A 160 -26.03 10.88 -5.05
CA TYR A 160 -24.67 10.33 -5.01
C TYR A 160 -23.63 11.16 -5.76
N LYS A 161 -23.95 12.43 -6.07
CA LYS A 161 -23.05 13.38 -6.75
C LYS A 161 -22.51 12.81 -8.08
N MET A 162 -23.38 12.14 -8.82
CA MET A 162 -23.13 11.56 -10.13
C MET A 162 -24.00 12.25 -11.19
N THR A 163 -23.48 12.39 -12.41
CA THR A 163 -24.30 12.87 -13.52
C THR A 163 -25.26 11.76 -13.98
N PRO A 164 -26.48 12.08 -14.43
CA PRO A 164 -27.40 11.08 -14.98
C PRO A 164 -26.75 10.25 -16.09
N ALA A 165 -25.96 10.87 -16.97
CA ALA A 165 -25.22 10.18 -18.03
C ALA A 165 -24.28 9.09 -17.48
N ASN A 166 -23.55 9.36 -16.39
CA ASN A 166 -22.68 8.37 -15.78
C ASN A 166 -23.47 7.26 -15.07
N ALA A 167 -24.62 7.59 -14.46
CA ALA A 167 -25.50 6.60 -13.85
C ALA A 167 -26.10 5.64 -14.90
N TYR A 168 -26.51 6.15 -16.06
CA TYR A 168 -26.96 5.31 -17.17
C TYR A 168 -25.83 4.46 -17.76
N LYS A 169 -24.62 5.04 -17.93
CA LYS A 169 -23.43 4.26 -18.34
C LYS A 169 -23.13 3.11 -17.38
N LEU A 170 -23.26 3.33 -16.07
CA LEU A 170 -23.10 2.27 -15.07
C LEU A 170 -24.17 1.18 -15.24
N ARG A 171 -25.45 1.54 -15.37
CA ARG A 171 -26.52 0.57 -15.64
C ARG A 171 -26.23 -0.28 -16.87
N ASP A 172 -25.86 0.36 -17.97
CA ASP A 172 -25.61 -0.32 -19.24
C ASP A 172 -24.38 -1.23 -19.14
N TYR A 173 -23.34 -0.79 -18.42
CA TYR A 173 -22.18 -1.62 -18.09
C TYR A 173 -22.57 -2.84 -17.25
N MET A 174 -23.34 -2.67 -16.17
CA MET A 174 -23.83 -3.76 -15.32
C MET A 174 -24.60 -4.80 -16.12
N LYS A 175 -25.52 -4.36 -16.99
CA LYS A 175 -26.31 -5.25 -17.86
C LYS A 175 -25.43 -6.07 -18.80
N ALA A 176 -24.37 -5.47 -19.34
CA ALA A 176 -23.46 -6.15 -20.26
C ALA A 176 -22.40 -7.03 -19.56
N ASN A 177 -22.19 -6.85 -18.26
CA ASN A 177 -21.06 -7.45 -17.54
C ASN A 177 -21.48 -8.15 -16.24
N HIS A 178 -22.57 -8.92 -16.26
CA HIS A 178 -23.01 -9.73 -15.11
C HIS A 178 -23.10 -8.94 -13.78
N ASN A 179 -23.67 -7.73 -13.83
CA ASN A 179 -23.83 -6.81 -12.70
C ASN A 179 -22.53 -6.27 -12.09
N ARG A 180 -21.41 -6.37 -12.79
CA ARG A 180 -20.18 -5.67 -12.39
C ARG A 180 -20.38 -4.16 -12.38
N ILE A 181 -19.76 -3.50 -11.41
CA ILE A 181 -19.90 -2.06 -11.13
C ILE A 181 -18.61 -1.27 -11.35
N LEU A 182 -17.46 -1.95 -11.50
CA LEU A 182 -16.16 -1.31 -11.67
C LEU A 182 -15.65 -1.43 -13.11
N SER A 183 -15.93 -0.41 -13.91
CA SER A 183 -15.27 -0.21 -15.20
C SER A 183 -14.14 0.81 -15.08
N ALA A 184 -13.01 0.55 -15.74
CA ALA A 184 -11.89 1.48 -15.81
C ALA A 184 -11.45 1.65 -17.28
N PRO A 185 -11.30 2.90 -17.77
CA PRO A 185 -11.06 3.16 -19.19
C PRO A 185 -9.77 2.56 -19.75
N ASN A 186 -8.73 2.44 -18.92
CA ASN A 186 -7.35 2.15 -19.37
C ASN A 186 -6.83 0.78 -18.94
N LYS A 187 -7.42 0.16 -17.91
CA LYS A 187 -7.16 -1.22 -17.51
C LYS A 187 -8.40 -1.69 -16.74
N PRO A 188 -9.13 -2.70 -17.24
CA PRO A 188 -10.30 -3.20 -16.54
C PRO A 188 -9.90 -3.66 -15.13
N VAL A 189 -10.73 -3.31 -14.14
CA VAL A 189 -10.59 -3.86 -12.79
C VAL A 189 -10.84 -5.36 -12.88
N SER A 190 -10.04 -6.19 -12.23
CA SER A 190 -10.27 -7.63 -12.24
C SER A 190 -11.50 -7.99 -11.40
N ASP A 191 -12.13 -9.14 -11.69
CA ASP A 191 -13.23 -9.66 -10.88
C ASP A 191 -12.79 -9.87 -9.42
N LYS A 192 -11.52 -10.28 -9.21
CA LYS A 192 -10.93 -10.46 -7.88
C LYS A 192 -10.86 -9.14 -7.12
N GLN A 193 -10.35 -8.08 -7.74
CA GLN A 193 -10.23 -6.78 -7.10
C GLN A 193 -11.60 -6.18 -6.79
N GLU A 194 -12.57 -6.36 -7.69
CA GLU A 194 -13.95 -5.92 -7.47
C GLU A 194 -14.63 -6.69 -6.32
N SER A 195 -14.45 -8.01 -6.25
CA SER A 195 -14.94 -8.83 -5.15
C SER A 195 -14.36 -8.38 -3.80
N VAL A 196 -13.05 -8.12 -3.73
CA VAL A 196 -12.41 -7.60 -2.50
C VAL A 196 -12.96 -6.23 -2.13
N PHE A 197 -13.14 -5.34 -3.11
CA PHE A 197 -13.77 -4.04 -2.85
C PHE A 197 -15.18 -4.18 -2.26
N LEU A 198 -16.03 -5.04 -2.84
CA LEU A 198 -17.40 -5.27 -2.36
C LEU A 198 -17.42 -5.86 -0.94
N ARG A 199 -16.54 -6.85 -0.66
CA ARG A 199 -16.34 -7.39 0.69
C ARG A 199 -15.95 -6.28 1.68
N ASN A 200 -15.08 -5.36 1.27
CA ASN A 200 -14.65 -4.25 2.13
C ASN A 200 -15.80 -3.27 2.44
N VAL A 201 -16.70 -3.04 1.47
CA VAL A 201 -17.92 -2.25 1.70
C VAL A 201 -18.85 -2.95 2.70
N GLU A 202 -19.02 -4.27 2.58
CA GLU A 202 -19.79 -5.06 3.55
C GLU A 202 -19.20 -4.98 4.96
N ILE A 203 -17.87 -5.12 5.09
CA ILE A 203 -17.15 -4.94 6.36
C ILE A 203 -17.43 -3.56 6.97
N TYR A 204 -17.39 -2.50 6.15
CA TYR A 204 -17.70 -1.15 6.61
C TYR A 204 -19.14 -1.03 7.10
N HIS A 205 -20.11 -1.62 6.38
CA HIS A 205 -21.51 -1.64 6.80
C HIS A 205 -21.72 -2.39 8.12
N LYS A 206 -21.06 -3.53 8.34
CA LYS A 206 -21.09 -4.22 9.63
C LYS A 206 -20.45 -3.38 10.74
N TYR A 207 -19.36 -2.68 10.44
CA TYR A 207 -18.69 -1.80 11.40
C TYR A 207 -19.60 -0.64 11.87
N ILE A 208 -20.35 0.01 10.97
CA ILE A 208 -21.30 1.07 11.36
C ILE A 208 -22.53 0.52 12.11
N GLN A 209 -22.75 -0.79 12.09
CA GLN A 209 -23.70 -1.53 12.91
C GLN A 209 -23.05 -2.06 14.21
N ASP A 210 -22.11 -1.30 14.76
CA ASP A 210 -21.41 -1.57 16.03
C ASP A 210 -20.60 -2.87 16.13
N HIS A 211 -20.26 -3.50 15.00
CA HIS A 211 -19.34 -4.64 15.01
C HIS A 211 -17.90 -4.19 15.27
N LYS A 212 -17.19 -4.88 16.17
CA LYS A 212 -15.82 -4.53 16.53
C LYS A 212 -14.83 -4.93 15.43
N ILE A 213 -13.84 -4.07 15.21
CA ILE A 213 -12.69 -4.32 14.32
C ILE A 213 -11.97 -5.65 14.62
N SER A 214 -11.91 -6.09 15.88
CA SER A 214 -11.30 -7.39 16.22
C SER A 214 -12.08 -8.56 15.65
N ASP A 215 -13.40 -8.48 15.69
CA ASP A 215 -14.28 -9.59 15.39
C ASP A 215 -14.38 -9.73 13.88
N LEU A 216 -14.54 -8.60 13.18
CA LEU A 216 -14.48 -8.51 11.72
C LEU A 216 -13.11 -8.95 11.16
N ALA A 217 -12.00 -8.60 11.80
CA ALA A 217 -10.67 -9.03 11.36
C ALA A 217 -10.53 -10.57 11.38
N ASN A 218 -11.11 -11.21 12.41
CA ASN A 218 -11.12 -12.67 12.52
C ASN A 218 -12.11 -13.30 11.52
N GLU A 219 -13.33 -12.77 11.41
CA GLU A 219 -14.38 -13.26 10.50
C GLU A 219 -13.92 -13.29 9.04
N TYR A 220 -13.28 -12.20 8.59
CA TYR A 220 -12.85 -12.05 7.20
C TYR A 220 -11.38 -12.50 6.97
N ASN A 221 -10.68 -12.96 8.00
CA ASN A 221 -9.26 -13.32 7.97
C ASN A 221 -8.36 -12.21 7.38
N ILE A 222 -8.57 -10.98 7.86
CA ILE A 222 -7.82 -9.79 7.43
C ILE A 222 -6.96 -9.31 8.59
N ASN A 223 -5.72 -8.93 8.31
CA ASN A 223 -4.87 -8.31 9.33
C ASN A 223 -5.59 -7.11 9.96
N LYS A 224 -5.74 -7.12 11.29
CA LYS A 224 -6.44 -6.07 12.04
C LYS A 224 -6.00 -4.65 11.68
N LYS A 225 -4.71 -4.46 11.37
CA LYS A 225 -4.16 -3.17 10.93
C LYS A 225 -4.72 -2.74 9.58
N TYR A 226 -4.80 -3.66 8.61
CA TYR A 226 -5.36 -3.40 7.28
C TYR A 226 -6.86 -3.16 7.37
N LEU A 227 -7.59 -3.94 8.18
CA LEU A 227 -9.02 -3.72 8.41
C LEU A 227 -9.32 -2.31 8.93
N LYS A 228 -8.50 -1.80 9.86
CA LYS A 228 -8.62 -0.41 10.33
C LYS A 228 -8.48 0.59 9.18
N ARG A 229 -7.48 0.43 8.30
CA ARG A 229 -7.27 1.32 7.15
C ARG A 229 -8.42 1.25 6.15
N ILE A 230 -8.95 0.05 5.90
CA ILE A 230 -10.14 -0.15 5.06
C ILE A 230 -11.32 0.66 5.63
N VAL A 231 -11.67 0.43 6.90
CA VAL A 231 -12.79 1.12 7.57
C VAL A 231 -12.57 2.62 7.64
N GLU A 232 -11.38 3.09 8.01
CA GLU A 232 -11.03 4.52 8.06
C GLU A 232 -11.23 5.20 6.70
N SER A 233 -10.75 4.56 5.62
CA SER A 233 -10.84 5.11 4.26
C SER A 233 -12.28 5.16 3.74
N LEU A 234 -13.08 4.11 3.98
CA LEU A 234 -14.49 4.07 3.58
C LEU A 234 -15.34 5.04 4.41
N LYS A 235 -15.11 5.13 5.72
CA LYS A 235 -15.75 6.13 6.58
C LYS A 235 -15.49 7.55 6.09
N ASN A 236 -14.25 7.86 5.72
CA ASN A 236 -13.90 9.18 5.16
C ASN A 236 -14.68 9.47 3.86
N VAL A 237 -14.69 8.51 2.92
CA VAL A 237 -15.43 8.63 1.66
C VAL A 237 -16.93 8.83 1.89
N ASP A 238 -17.52 8.04 2.78
CA ASP A 238 -18.94 8.08 3.12
C ASP A 238 -19.33 9.43 3.75
N LEU A 239 -18.53 9.92 4.70
CA LEU A 239 -18.71 11.24 5.28
C LEU A 239 -18.61 12.35 4.23
N GLU A 240 -17.65 12.31 3.30
CA GLU A 240 -17.56 13.29 2.21
C GLU A 240 -18.75 13.27 1.24
N LEU A 241 -19.43 12.13 1.11
CA LEU A 241 -20.66 12.03 0.33
C LEU A 241 -21.83 12.70 1.07
N ASN A 242 -21.96 12.46 2.38
CA ASN A 242 -23.10 12.86 3.19
C ASN A 242 -22.95 14.28 3.82
N SER A 243 -21.74 14.82 3.95
CA SER A 243 -21.42 16.10 4.64
C SER A 243 -21.78 17.39 3.87
N THR A 244 -22.50 17.31 2.75
CA THR A 244 -22.80 18.48 1.89
C THR A 244 -24.29 18.81 1.82
N GLU A 245 -25.07 18.32 2.78
CA GLU A 245 -26.45 18.74 3.04
C GLU A 245 -26.55 19.90 4.06
N LYS A 246 -25.54 20.78 4.10
CA LYS A 246 -25.61 22.03 4.89
C LYS A 246 -25.53 23.24 3.97
#